data_AF-A0A947SA54-F1
#
_entry.id   AF-A0A947SA54-F1
#
_cell.length_a   1.000
_cell.length_b   1.000
_cell.length_c   1.000
_cell.angle_alpha   90.00
_cell.angle_beta   90.00
_cell.angle_gamma   90.00
#
_symmetry.space_group_name_H-M   'P 1'
#
loop_
_entity.id
_entity.type
_entity.pdbx_description
1 polymer ?
#
loop_
_entity_poly.entity_id
_entity_poly.type
_entity_poly.pdbx_seq_one_letter_code
_entity_poly.pdbx_strand_id
1 'polypeptide(L)'
;MAKSNILKYLKIFLIIVVFGLAIQRRLVYFDQTSKDIYAYEKAIQDLFFGINPYKWTIESYSNPNDPSNHGYAYLPGLLYLFSGLYFIHLKFGLSLEVLWKIPVLLADIGVGVLLVKYFLKKNYPIALFSILMWFFNPYNFFRTGYTYADPIPVLLMFLAVIYLEKDDVLAGAFLALSIVFKTFPIILIPLFLIKTKDKWKFLVSAVLVGLFFSIPFLKSVQDFTTYLQGTIFVHGDRFIQGRPFLFYISYYYDIELFQIIPLKFYSLMATLFPFVLIPLLYFVFKVKDKYILSTVAFLNFYLFTPVFNRTYILWFLPIFIIGVYKLFKKQKYFYLTFVLFYSFMSWYLIQWHDGFHIWRP
;
A
#
# COMPACT_ATOMS: atom_id res chain seq x y z
N MET A 1 19.77 11.11 -39.54
CA MET A 1 18.46 10.61 -39.06
C MET A 1 18.49 9.18 -38.53
N ALA A 2 19.11 8.20 -39.21
CA ALA A 2 19.11 6.79 -38.79
C ALA A 2 19.59 6.52 -37.34
N LYS A 3 20.69 7.14 -36.88
CA LYS A 3 21.23 6.97 -35.51
C LYS A 3 20.23 7.38 -34.40
N SER A 4 19.39 8.39 -34.66
CA SER A 4 18.39 8.87 -33.69
C SER A 4 17.26 7.86 -33.49
N ASN A 5 16.82 7.23 -34.58
CA ASN A 5 15.79 6.19 -34.54
C ASN A 5 16.29 4.94 -33.79
N ILE A 6 17.52 4.49 -34.06
CA ILE A 6 18.11 3.33 -33.37
C ILE A 6 18.14 3.53 -31.85
N LEU A 7 18.60 4.70 -31.38
CA LEU A 7 18.64 5.00 -29.95
C LEU A 7 17.23 5.02 -29.32
N LYS A 8 16.23 5.56 -30.02
CA LYS A 8 14.84 5.55 -29.56
C LYS A 8 14.31 4.12 -29.40
N TYR A 9 14.53 3.26 -30.38
CA TYR A 9 14.10 1.87 -30.31
C TYR A 9 14.82 1.09 -29.21
N LEU A 10 16.13 1.30 -29.04
CA LEU A 10 16.89 0.69 -27.96
C LEU A 10 16.35 1.10 -26.58
N LYS A 11 16.02 2.38 -26.39
CA LYS A 11 15.43 2.87 -25.13
C LYS A 11 14.10 2.19 -24.80
N ILE A 12 13.23 2.03 -25.80
CA ILE A 12 11.94 1.36 -25.66
C ILE A 12 12.14 -0.13 -25.39
N PHE A 13 13.04 -0.78 -26.13
CA PHE A 13 13.39 -2.19 -25.96
C PHE A 13 13.86 -2.48 -24.53
N LEU A 14 14.77 -1.66 -23.98
CA LEU A 14 15.24 -1.84 -22.60
C LEU A 14 14.10 -1.72 -21.56
N ILE A 15 13.16 -0.79 -21.75
CA ILE A 15 11.98 -0.71 -20.88
C ILE A 15 11.16 -1.99 -20.99
N ILE A 16 10.85 -2.45 -22.21
CA ILE A 16 10.11 -3.70 -22.45
C ILE A 16 10.79 -4.90 -21.78
N VAL A 17 12.12 -5.00 -21.89
CA VAL A 17 12.91 -6.06 -21.23
C VAL A 17 12.73 -6.01 -19.72
N VAL A 18 12.80 -4.83 -19.09
CA VAL A 18 12.59 -4.69 -17.63
C VAL A 18 11.19 -5.15 -17.22
N PHE A 19 10.14 -4.79 -17.98
CA PHE A 19 8.78 -5.28 -17.72
C PHE A 19 8.67 -6.80 -17.92
N GLY A 20 9.26 -7.33 -19.00
CA GLY A 20 9.25 -8.77 -19.28
C GLY A 20 9.90 -9.58 -18.16
N LEU A 21 11.09 -9.16 -17.71
CA LEU A 21 11.78 -9.78 -16.58
C LEU A 21 10.99 -9.66 -15.27
N ALA A 22 10.35 -8.51 -15.04
CA ALA A 22 9.49 -8.31 -13.88
C ALA A 22 8.33 -9.31 -13.90
N ILE A 23 7.57 -9.37 -15.00
CA ILE A 23 6.43 -10.29 -15.18
C ILE A 23 6.88 -11.73 -15.01
N GLN A 24 7.94 -12.16 -15.70
CA GLN A 24 8.47 -13.51 -15.61
C GLN A 24 8.75 -13.90 -14.15
N ARG A 25 9.36 -13.00 -13.37
CA ARG A 25 9.61 -13.25 -11.94
C ARG A 25 8.35 -13.40 -11.08
N ARG A 26 7.23 -12.74 -11.43
CA ARG A 26 5.97 -12.92 -10.69
C ARG A 26 5.28 -14.23 -11.08
N LEU A 27 5.31 -14.58 -12.36
CA LEU A 27 4.62 -15.77 -12.89
C LEU A 27 5.09 -17.08 -12.24
N VAL A 28 6.35 -17.16 -11.79
CA VAL A 28 6.87 -18.33 -11.06
C VAL A 28 6.10 -18.61 -9.75
N TYR A 29 5.38 -17.61 -9.22
CA TYR A 29 4.64 -17.73 -7.97
C TYR A 29 3.11 -17.79 -8.18
N PHE A 30 2.63 -17.91 -9.43
CA PHE A 30 1.19 -17.82 -9.73
C PHE A 30 0.37 -19.02 -9.23
N ASP A 31 1.00 -20.17 -9.05
CA ASP A 31 0.44 -21.40 -8.50
C ASP A 31 0.45 -21.46 -6.95
N GLN A 32 1.19 -20.58 -6.28
CA GLN A 32 1.31 -20.62 -4.82
C GLN A 32 0.04 -20.18 -4.07
N THR A 33 -0.41 -20.97 -3.11
CA THR A 33 -1.57 -20.63 -2.28
C THR A 33 -1.17 -19.84 -1.03
N SER A 34 -1.88 -18.74 -0.75
CA SER A 34 -1.72 -17.98 0.50
C SER A 34 -2.48 -18.63 1.65
N LYS A 35 -1.98 -18.51 2.89
CA LYS A 35 -2.77 -18.89 4.08
C LYS A 35 -4.08 -18.11 4.18
N ASP A 36 -4.08 -16.87 3.72
CA ASP A 36 -5.25 -16.00 3.79
C ASP A 36 -6.39 -16.45 2.85
N ILE A 37 -6.14 -17.33 1.86
CA ILE A 37 -7.12 -17.66 0.81
C ILE A 37 -8.46 -18.12 1.40
N TYR A 38 -8.40 -18.94 2.45
CA TYR A 38 -9.58 -19.48 3.11
C TYR A 38 -10.41 -18.40 3.80
N ALA A 39 -9.77 -17.41 4.41
CA ALA A 39 -10.46 -16.32 5.07
C ALA A 39 -11.23 -15.45 4.07
N TYR A 40 -10.62 -15.19 2.90
CA TYR A 40 -11.29 -14.47 1.81
C TYR A 40 -12.41 -15.30 1.19
N GLU A 41 -12.20 -16.59 0.92
CA GLU A 41 -13.22 -17.48 0.35
C GLU A 41 -14.45 -17.58 1.26
N LYS A 42 -14.23 -17.79 2.56
CA LYS A 42 -15.31 -17.80 3.56
C LYS A 42 -16.07 -16.48 3.57
N ALA A 43 -15.37 -15.35 3.57
CA ALA A 43 -16.01 -14.03 3.54
C ALA A 43 -16.84 -13.80 2.25
N ILE A 44 -16.37 -14.31 1.10
CA ILE A 44 -17.12 -14.26 -0.17
C ILE A 44 -18.38 -15.11 -0.09
N GLN A 45 -18.28 -16.33 0.43
CA GLN A 45 -19.42 -17.22 0.61
C GLN A 45 -20.46 -16.57 1.54
N ASP A 46 -20.02 -16.05 2.69
CA ASP A 46 -20.91 -15.35 3.62
C ASP A 46 -21.61 -14.16 2.95
N LEU A 47 -20.88 -13.33 2.19
CA LEU A 47 -21.45 -12.23 1.43
C LEU A 47 -22.53 -12.71 0.45
N PHE A 48 -22.31 -13.81 -0.26
CA PHE A 48 -23.27 -14.39 -1.21
C PHE A 48 -24.52 -14.95 -0.54
N PHE A 49 -24.39 -15.51 0.67
CA PHE A 49 -25.52 -15.95 1.49
C PHE A 49 -26.22 -14.80 2.22
N GLY A 50 -25.81 -13.55 1.99
CA GLY A 50 -26.37 -12.37 2.66
C GLY A 50 -25.98 -12.26 4.14
N ILE A 51 -24.98 -13.03 4.58
CA ILE A 51 -24.39 -13.00 5.92
C ILE A 51 -23.31 -11.93 5.93
N ASN A 52 -23.27 -11.15 7.00
CA ASN A 52 -22.20 -10.18 7.21
C ASN A 52 -20.87 -10.92 7.53
N PRO A 53 -19.88 -10.91 6.63
CA PRO A 53 -18.64 -11.70 6.78
C PRO A 53 -17.80 -11.24 7.97
N TYR A 54 -18.00 -10.00 8.45
CA TYR A 54 -17.28 -9.46 9.58
C TYR A 54 -17.68 -10.06 10.93
N LYS A 55 -18.80 -10.81 11.00
CA LYS A 55 -19.17 -11.56 12.20
C LYS A 55 -18.07 -12.54 12.60
N TRP A 56 -17.62 -13.36 11.64
CA TRP A 56 -16.53 -14.30 11.87
C TRP A 56 -15.20 -13.58 12.12
N THR A 57 -14.96 -12.45 11.46
CA THR A 57 -13.79 -11.61 11.77
C THR A 57 -13.75 -11.23 13.24
N ILE A 58 -14.82 -10.66 13.80
CA ILE A 58 -14.86 -10.26 15.22
C ILE A 58 -14.64 -11.47 16.15
N GLU A 59 -15.31 -12.58 15.88
CA GLU A 59 -15.19 -13.82 16.66
C GLU A 59 -13.74 -14.34 16.65
N SER A 60 -13.11 -14.42 15.48
CA SER A 60 -11.75 -14.92 15.31
C SER A 60 -10.69 -14.07 16.01
N TYR A 61 -10.87 -12.75 16.08
CA TYR A 61 -9.96 -11.85 16.82
C TYR A 61 -10.16 -11.90 18.33
N SER A 62 -11.32 -12.38 18.78
CA SER A 62 -11.66 -12.51 20.18
C SER A 62 -11.18 -13.85 20.79
N ASN A 63 -10.65 -14.76 19.98
CA ASN A 63 -10.15 -16.06 20.44
C ASN A 63 -8.63 -16.01 20.72
N PRO A 64 -8.19 -15.92 21.99
CA PRO A 64 -6.77 -15.84 22.33
C PRO A 64 -6.00 -17.15 22.05
N ASN A 65 -6.72 -18.27 21.89
CA ASN A 65 -6.10 -19.60 21.73
C ASN A 65 -5.73 -19.92 20.27
N ASP A 66 -6.17 -19.13 19.29
CA ASP A 66 -5.78 -19.28 17.88
C ASP A 66 -5.50 -17.91 17.23
N PRO A 67 -4.37 -17.26 17.56
CA PRO A 67 -3.99 -15.97 16.99
C PRO A 67 -3.55 -16.06 15.52
N SER A 68 -3.63 -17.24 14.89
CA SER A 68 -3.17 -17.47 13.52
C SER A 68 -4.31 -17.52 12.51
N ASN A 69 -5.53 -17.74 12.98
CA ASN A 69 -6.72 -17.89 12.16
C ASN A 69 -7.62 -16.67 12.32
N HIS A 70 -7.46 -15.71 11.41
CA HIS A 70 -8.19 -14.45 11.47
C HIS A 70 -9.09 -14.27 10.25
N GLY A 71 -10.28 -13.73 10.48
CA GLY A 71 -11.20 -13.41 9.41
C GLY A 71 -10.79 -12.22 8.54
N TYR A 72 -11.64 -11.91 7.57
CA TYR A 72 -11.45 -10.81 6.65
C TYR A 72 -11.52 -9.46 7.39
N ALA A 73 -10.36 -8.93 7.78
CA ALA A 73 -10.21 -7.68 8.52
C ALA A 73 -9.72 -6.56 7.60
N TYR A 74 -10.44 -6.33 6.50
CA TYR A 74 -10.15 -5.26 5.55
C TYR A 74 -11.46 -4.58 5.13
N LEU A 75 -11.38 -3.36 4.63
CA LEU A 75 -12.54 -2.72 3.99
C LEU A 75 -12.96 -3.51 2.73
N PRO A 76 -14.20 -3.34 2.22
CA PRO A 76 -14.81 -4.27 1.27
C PRO A 76 -14.19 -4.31 -0.15
N GLY A 77 -13.15 -3.51 -0.43
CA GLY A 77 -12.57 -3.38 -1.77
C GLY A 77 -12.08 -4.71 -2.35
N LEU A 78 -11.25 -5.43 -1.58
CA LEU A 78 -10.75 -6.75 -2.01
C LEU A 78 -11.85 -7.80 -2.02
N LEU A 79 -12.78 -7.75 -1.06
CA LEU A 79 -13.93 -8.64 -0.99
C LEU A 79 -14.71 -8.64 -2.32
N TYR A 80 -15.12 -7.48 -2.83
CA TYR A 80 -15.88 -7.44 -4.09
C TYR A 80 -15.05 -7.82 -5.31
N LEU A 81 -13.78 -7.41 -5.36
CA LEU A 81 -12.89 -7.82 -6.44
C LEU A 81 -12.81 -9.35 -6.51
N PHE A 82 -12.56 -9.99 -5.37
CA PHE A 82 -12.40 -11.44 -5.30
C PHE A 82 -13.73 -12.18 -5.42
N SER A 83 -14.86 -11.61 -4.99
CA SER A 83 -16.19 -12.14 -5.31
C SER A 83 -16.42 -12.24 -6.83
N GLY A 84 -16.05 -11.20 -7.58
CA GLY A 84 -16.14 -11.22 -9.05
C GLY A 84 -15.28 -12.31 -9.69
N LEU A 85 -14.05 -12.48 -9.18
CA LEU A 85 -13.13 -13.54 -9.64
C LEU A 85 -13.61 -14.93 -9.23
N TYR A 86 -14.24 -15.07 -8.06
CA TYR A 86 -14.78 -16.32 -7.57
C TYR A 86 -15.95 -16.81 -8.46
N PHE A 87 -16.77 -15.90 -9.00
CA PHE A 87 -17.77 -16.29 -10.02
C PHE A 87 -17.12 -16.84 -11.30
N ILE A 88 -15.99 -16.27 -11.73
CA ILE A 88 -15.23 -16.78 -12.89
C ILE A 88 -14.66 -18.17 -12.57
N HIS A 89 -14.11 -18.37 -11.37
CA HIS A 89 -13.66 -19.68 -10.88
C HIS A 89 -14.79 -20.72 -10.96
N LEU A 90 -15.95 -20.43 -10.37
CA LEU A 90 -17.09 -21.36 -10.37
C LEU A 90 -17.60 -21.69 -11.78
N LYS A 91 -17.60 -20.70 -12.68
CA LYS A 91 -18.13 -20.88 -14.04
C LYS A 91 -17.18 -21.63 -14.98
N PHE A 92 -15.88 -21.41 -14.85
CA PHE A 92 -14.88 -21.88 -15.83
C PHE A 92 -13.89 -22.90 -15.25
N GLY A 93 -13.95 -23.21 -13.94
CA GLY A 93 -13.03 -24.14 -13.28
C GLY A 93 -11.58 -23.64 -13.21
N LEU A 94 -11.36 -22.32 -13.36
CA LEU A 94 -10.02 -21.74 -13.30
C LEU A 94 -9.55 -21.63 -11.85
N SER A 95 -8.30 -21.96 -11.57
CA SER A 95 -7.67 -21.82 -10.25
C SER A 95 -7.86 -20.42 -9.64
N LEU A 96 -8.38 -20.37 -8.41
CA LEU A 96 -8.71 -19.11 -7.73
C LEU A 96 -7.44 -18.35 -7.33
N GLU A 97 -6.40 -19.06 -6.88
CA GLU A 97 -5.10 -18.51 -6.54
C GLU A 97 -4.40 -17.85 -7.73
N VAL A 98 -4.61 -18.36 -8.95
CA VAL A 98 -4.15 -17.72 -10.19
C VAL A 98 -4.97 -16.46 -10.48
N LEU A 99 -6.30 -16.57 -10.46
CA LEU A 99 -7.20 -15.46 -10.78
C LEU A 99 -6.94 -14.23 -9.90
N TRP A 100 -6.72 -14.42 -8.60
CA TRP A 100 -6.49 -13.31 -7.67
C TRP A 100 -5.19 -12.56 -7.92
N LYS A 101 -4.17 -13.20 -8.49
CA LYS A 101 -2.88 -12.58 -8.80
C LYS A 101 -2.89 -11.78 -10.09
N ILE A 102 -3.84 -12.02 -11.00
CA ILE A 102 -3.99 -11.27 -12.25
C ILE A 102 -4.19 -9.77 -11.99
N PRO A 103 -5.21 -9.30 -11.24
CA PRO A 103 -5.39 -7.87 -10.99
C PRO A 103 -4.22 -7.26 -10.22
N VAL A 104 -3.57 -8.04 -9.35
CA VAL A 104 -2.36 -7.61 -8.62
C VAL A 104 -1.21 -7.35 -9.58
N LEU A 105 -0.95 -8.27 -10.52
CA LEU A 105 0.09 -8.13 -11.54
C LEU A 105 -0.21 -6.96 -12.48
N LEU A 106 -1.47 -6.81 -12.90
CA LEU A 106 -1.89 -5.67 -13.73
C LEU A 106 -1.68 -4.34 -12.99
N ALA A 107 -1.96 -4.28 -11.68
CA ALA A 107 -1.70 -3.10 -10.89
C ALA A 107 -0.20 -2.82 -10.72
N ASP A 108 0.61 -3.86 -10.48
CA ASP A 108 2.07 -3.77 -10.40
C ASP A 108 2.68 -3.22 -11.70
N ILE A 109 2.24 -3.74 -12.85
CA ILE A 109 2.60 -3.23 -14.18
C ILE A 109 2.11 -1.78 -14.35
N GLY A 110 0.87 -1.49 -13.94
CA GLY A 110 0.25 -0.16 -14.02
C GLY A 110 1.09 0.91 -13.32
N VAL A 111 1.60 0.64 -12.11
CA VAL A 111 2.49 1.57 -11.40
C VAL A 111 3.77 1.82 -12.21
N GLY A 112 4.40 0.77 -12.73
CA GLY A 112 5.56 0.89 -13.61
C GLY A 112 5.28 1.75 -14.85
N VAL A 113 4.14 1.54 -15.51
CA VAL A 113 3.72 2.33 -16.68
C VAL A 113 3.56 3.81 -16.33
N LEU A 114 2.97 4.13 -15.18
CA LEU A 114 2.83 5.51 -14.72
C LEU A 114 4.19 6.17 -14.42
N LEU A 115 5.15 5.43 -13.84
CA LEU A 115 6.52 5.91 -13.64
C LEU A 115 7.22 6.20 -14.97
N VAL A 116 7.14 5.28 -15.95
CA VAL A 116 7.67 5.51 -17.30
C VAL A 116 7.02 6.73 -17.92
N LYS A 117 5.69 6.83 -17.90
CA LYS A 117 4.96 7.98 -18.45
C LYS A 117 5.41 9.30 -17.80
N TYR A 118 5.70 9.29 -16.49
CA TYR A 118 6.14 10.48 -15.77
C TYR A 118 7.56 10.92 -16.13
N PHE A 119 8.49 9.98 -16.31
CA PHE A 119 9.93 10.26 -16.47
C PHE A 119 10.45 10.16 -17.90
N LEU A 120 9.86 9.37 -18.79
CA LEU A 120 10.41 9.06 -20.11
C LEU A 120 10.71 10.31 -20.94
N LYS A 121 9.82 11.31 -20.87
CA LYS A 121 9.99 12.60 -21.57
C LYS A 121 10.92 13.58 -20.86
N LYS A 122 11.23 13.35 -19.58
CA LYS A 122 12.03 14.26 -18.73
C LYS A 122 13.48 13.79 -18.62
N ASN A 123 13.67 12.51 -18.32
CA ASN A 123 14.96 11.91 -18.03
C ASN A 123 14.86 10.39 -18.20
N TYR A 124 15.39 9.87 -19.30
CA TYR A 124 15.34 8.43 -19.61
C TYR A 124 16.10 7.56 -18.58
N PRO A 125 17.35 7.88 -18.18
CA PRO A 125 18.04 7.13 -17.12
C PRO A 125 17.22 7.00 -15.84
N ILE A 126 16.59 8.09 -15.40
CA ILE A 126 15.73 8.07 -14.21
C ILE A 126 14.46 7.26 -14.46
N ALA A 127 13.88 7.30 -15.67
CA ALA A 127 12.72 6.46 -16.01
C ALA A 127 13.04 4.98 -15.88
N LEU A 128 14.18 4.55 -16.45
CA LEU A 128 14.66 3.17 -16.36
C LEU A 128 14.97 2.78 -14.92
N PHE A 129 15.68 3.63 -14.18
CA PHE A 129 15.99 3.39 -12.77
C PHE A 129 14.73 3.32 -11.90
N SER A 130 13.72 4.15 -12.17
CA SER A 130 12.46 4.15 -11.42
C SER A 130 11.70 2.82 -11.55
N ILE A 131 11.64 2.24 -12.75
CA ILE A 131 11.00 0.94 -12.93
C ILE A 131 11.84 -0.22 -12.38
N LEU A 132 13.17 -0.10 -12.43
CA LEU A 132 14.05 -1.06 -11.73
C LEU A 132 13.78 -1.01 -10.23
N MET A 133 13.70 0.19 -9.66
CA MET A 133 13.39 0.36 -8.25
C MET A 133 12.02 -0.20 -7.87
N TRP A 134 11.00 0.05 -8.67
CA TRP A 134 9.66 -0.47 -8.42
C TRP A 134 9.60 -2.00 -8.54
N PHE A 135 10.03 -2.57 -9.66
CA PHE A 135 9.87 -4.01 -9.90
C PHE A 135 10.84 -4.89 -9.11
N PHE A 136 12.02 -4.38 -8.82
CA PHE A 136 13.13 -5.08 -8.16
C PHE A 136 13.49 -4.42 -6.82
N ASN A 137 12.50 -3.88 -6.11
CA ASN A 137 12.68 -3.38 -4.75
C ASN A 137 13.14 -4.52 -3.79
N PRO A 138 13.76 -4.19 -2.64
CA PRO A 138 14.26 -5.19 -1.70
C PRO A 138 13.21 -6.20 -1.24
N TYR A 139 11.98 -5.75 -1.01
CA TYR A 139 10.89 -6.62 -0.60
C TYR A 139 10.63 -7.76 -1.61
N ASN A 140 10.63 -7.47 -2.91
CA ASN A 140 10.45 -8.49 -3.95
C ASN A 140 11.63 -9.48 -4.04
N PHE A 141 12.83 -9.12 -3.58
CA PHE A 141 13.98 -10.02 -3.58
C PHE A 141 13.98 -10.95 -2.37
N PHE A 142 13.64 -10.44 -1.18
CA PHE A 142 13.67 -11.23 0.06
C PHE A 142 12.38 -12.02 0.32
N ARG A 143 11.41 -11.96 -0.59
CA ARG A 143 10.16 -12.69 -0.47
C ARG A 143 10.17 -13.95 -1.33
N THR A 144 9.66 -15.04 -0.76
CA THR A 144 9.51 -16.36 -1.40
C THR A 144 8.12 -16.59 -2.01
N GLY A 145 7.38 -15.54 -2.36
CA GLY A 145 6.05 -15.67 -2.98
C GLY A 145 5.33 -14.39 -3.38
N TYR A 146 4.21 -14.55 -4.09
CA TYR A 146 3.42 -13.47 -4.70
C TYR A 146 1.95 -13.52 -4.27
N THR A 147 1.69 -13.41 -2.96
CA THR A 147 0.33 -13.55 -2.39
C THR A 147 -0.25 -12.27 -1.80
N TYR A 148 0.28 -11.10 -2.17
CA TYR A 148 -0.13 -9.81 -1.60
C TYR A 148 -0.95 -8.99 -2.60
N ALA A 149 -1.88 -8.20 -2.09
CA ALA A 149 -2.73 -7.35 -2.93
C ALA A 149 -2.29 -5.87 -2.96
N ASP A 150 -1.21 -5.51 -2.26
CA ASP A 150 -0.73 -4.12 -2.08
C ASP A 150 -0.51 -3.31 -3.38
N PRO A 151 -0.11 -3.88 -4.53
CA PRO A 151 0.01 -3.12 -5.78
C PRO A 151 -1.28 -2.43 -6.20
N ILE A 152 -2.46 -3.01 -5.90
CA ILE A 152 -3.76 -2.44 -6.25
C ILE A 152 -3.99 -1.10 -5.53
N PRO A 153 -4.01 -1.01 -4.19
CA PRO A 153 -4.13 0.27 -3.50
C PRO A 153 -2.94 1.20 -3.82
N VAL A 154 -1.72 0.70 -4.04
CA VAL A 154 -0.60 1.58 -4.45
C VAL A 154 -0.86 2.24 -5.80
N LEU A 155 -1.38 1.52 -6.80
CA LEU A 155 -1.77 2.09 -8.08
C LEU A 155 -2.86 3.15 -7.91
N LEU A 156 -3.93 2.83 -7.17
CA LEU A 156 -5.05 3.74 -6.93
C LEU A 156 -4.61 5.01 -6.20
N MET A 157 -3.80 4.87 -5.14
CA MET A 157 -3.20 6.00 -4.44
C MET A 157 -2.32 6.83 -5.38
N PHE A 158 -1.51 6.20 -6.22
CA PHE A 158 -0.63 6.92 -7.12
C PHE A 158 -1.43 7.70 -8.18
N LEU A 159 -2.51 7.13 -8.72
CA LEU A 159 -3.47 7.82 -9.57
C LEU A 159 -4.11 9.00 -8.85
N ALA A 160 -4.56 8.82 -7.59
CA ALA A 160 -5.13 9.89 -6.77
C ALA A 160 -4.17 11.09 -6.66
N VAL A 161 -2.89 10.83 -6.35
CA VAL A 161 -1.87 11.88 -6.28
C VAL A 161 -1.60 12.51 -7.65
N ILE A 162 -1.63 11.74 -8.75
CA ILE A 162 -1.47 12.28 -10.12
C ILE A 162 -2.60 13.25 -10.49
N TYR A 163 -3.84 12.93 -10.11
CA TYR A 163 -5.04 13.74 -10.39
C TYR A 163 -5.26 14.89 -9.39
N LEU A 164 -4.65 14.86 -8.21
CA LEU A 164 -4.66 15.98 -7.27
C LEU A 164 -4.24 17.29 -7.99
N GLU A 165 -5.00 18.37 -7.79
CA GLU A 165 -4.89 19.68 -8.48
C GLU A 165 -5.32 19.71 -9.97
N LYS A 166 -5.59 18.55 -10.59
CA LYS A 166 -6.04 18.44 -11.98
C LYS A 166 -7.55 18.19 -12.07
N ASP A 167 -8.03 17.24 -11.29
CA ASP A 167 -9.43 16.84 -11.22
C ASP A 167 -9.74 16.36 -9.80
N ASP A 168 -10.52 17.16 -9.07
CA ASP A 168 -10.80 16.93 -7.66
C ASP A 168 -11.74 15.72 -7.46
N VAL A 169 -12.60 15.41 -8.43
CA VAL A 169 -13.50 14.25 -8.40
C VAL A 169 -12.69 12.96 -8.57
N LEU A 170 -11.83 12.90 -9.59
CA LEU A 170 -10.98 11.72 -9.79
C LEU A 170 -9.98 11.55 -8.65
N ALA A 171 -9.42 12.63 -8.11
CA ALA A 171 -8.55 12.59 -6.95
C ALA A 171 -9.26 11.98 -5.72
N GLY A 172 -10.50 12.41 -5.44
CA GLY A 172 -11.32 11.88 -4.35
C GLY A 172 -11.71 10.43 -4.55
N ALA A 173 -12.22 10.09 -5.75
CA ALA A 173 -12.63 8.73 -6.09
C ALA A 173 -11.45 7.74 -6.01
N PHE A 174 -10.28 8.07 -6.56
CA PHE A 174 -9.11 7.18 -6.50
C PHE A 174 -8.54 7.05 -5.09
N LEU A 175 -8.54 8.11 -4.29
CA LEU A 175 -8.09 8.03 -2.89
C LEU A 175 -9.04 7.12 -2.08
N ALA A 176 -10.35 7.31 -2.20
CA ALA A 176 -11.34 6.48 -1.53
C ALA A 176 -11.27 5.01 -1.99
N LEU A 177 -11.14 4.77 -3.30
CA LEU A 177 -10.90 3.43 -3.84
C LEU A 177 -9.64 2.82 -3.21
N SER A 178 -8.55 3.57 -3.14
CA SER A 178 -7.33 3.09 -2.50
C SER A 178 -7.56 2.71 -1.03
N ILE A 179 -8.30 3.52 -0.27
CA ILE A 179 -8.61 3.29 1.14
C ILE A 179 -9.48 2.03 1.32
N VAL A 180 -10.52 1.83 0.50
CA VAL A 180 -11.38 0.64 0.62
C VAL A 180 -10.67 -0.67 0.26
N PHE A 181 -9.60 -0.62 -0.54
CA PHE A 181 -8.73 -1.76 -0.78
C PHE A 181 -7.73 -1.97 0.37
N LYS A 182 -7.18 -0.88 0.94
CA LYS A 182 -6.30 -0.92 2.12
C LYS A 182 -6.25 0.44 2.79
N THR A 183 -6.29 0.49 4.11
CA THR A 183 -6.52 1.74 4.87
C THR A 183 -5.33 2.71 4.91
N PHE A 184 -4.10 2.28 4.60
CA PHE A 184 -2.90 3.11 4.70
C PHE A 184 -2.92 4.47 3.96
N PRO A 185 -3.58 4.65 2.80
CA PRO A 185 -3.63 5.94 2.10
C PRO A 185 -4.35 7.04 2.89
N ILE A 186 -5.06 6.69 3.97
CA ILE A 186 -5.73 7.67 4.84
C ILE A 186 -4.76 8.74 5.38
N ILE A 187 -3.48 8.40 5.55
CA ILE A 187 -2.44 9.34 6.00
C ILE A 187 -2.21 10.50 5.03
N LEU A 188 -2.70 10.39 3.78
CA LEU A 188 -2.61 11.44 2.77
C LEU A 188 -3.80 12.40 2.78
N ILE A 189 -4.89 12.13 3.51
CA ILE A 189 -6.05 13.03 3.59
C ILE A 189 -5.65 14.51 3.85
N PRO A 190 -4.78 14.85 4.82
CA PRO A 190 -4.42 16.26 5.05
C PRO A 190 -3.76 16.92 3.83
N LEU A 191 -2.96 16.18 3.05
CA LEU A 191 -2.40 16.69 1.80
C LEU A 191 -3.51 17.00 0.78
N PHE A 192 -4.46 16.07 0.60
CA PHE A 192 -5.53 16.24 -0.38
C PHE A 192 -6.44 17.41 0.02
N LEU A 193 -6.80 17.55 1.30
CA LEU A 193 -7.62 18.67 1.78
C LEU A 193 -6.95 20.04 1.54
N ILE A 194 -5.62 20.12 1.63
CA ILE A 194 -4.88 21.37 1.39
C ILE A 194 -4.78 21.70 -0.11
N LYS A 195 -4.53 20.69 -0.96
CA LYS A 195 -4.16 20.91 -2.37
C LYS A 195 -5.30 20.76 -3.38
N THR A 196 -6.43 20.19 -2.97
CA THR A 196 -7.65 20.13 -3.79
C THR A 196 -8.18 21.55 -4.00
N LYS A 197 -8.62 21.86 -5.23
CA LYS A 197 -9.18 23.19 -5.55
C LYS A 197 -10.61 23.30 -5.02
N ASP A 198 -11.46 22.34 -5.35
CA ASP A 198 -12.84 22.20 -4.89
C ASP A 198 -12.95 21.06 -3.86
N LYS A 199 -12.86 21.42 -2.58
CA LYS A 199 -12.91 20.47 -1.47
C LYS A 199 -14.24 19.71 -1.42
N TRP A 200 -15.33 20.32 -1.87
CA TRP A 200 -16.65 19.69 -1.83
C TRP A 200 -16.72 18.56 -2.86
N LYS A 201 -16.30 18.80 -4.10
CA LYS A 201 -16.25 17.75 -5.14
C LYS A 201 -15.36 16.57 -4.74
N PHE A 202 -14.20 16.86 -4.15
CA PHE A 202 -13.32 15.83 -3.61
C PHE A 202 -13.99 15.01 -2.50
N LEU A 203 -14.59 15.67 -1.50
CA LEU A 203 -15.23 14.98 -0.38
C LEU A 203 -16.45 14.17 -0.84
N VAL A 204 -17.32 14.74 -1.66
CA VAL A 204 -18.51 14.07 -2.18
C VAL A 204 -18.12 12.83 -2.99
N SER A 205 -17.16 12.94 -3.90
CA SER A 205 -16.70 11.79 -4.70
C SER A 205 -16.09 10.69 -3.82
N ALA A 206 -15.27 11.05 -2.82
CA ALA A 206 -14.68 10.10 -1.89
C ALA A 206 -15.76 9.39 -1.04
N VAL A 207 -16.73 10.15 -0.52
CA VAL A 207 -17.85 9.62 0.27
C VAL A 207 -18.73 8.71 -0.56
N LEU A 208 -19.09 9.09 -1.80
CA LEU A 208 -19.91 8.25 -2.68
C LEU A 208 -19.23 6.91 -2.98
N VAL A 209 -17.92 6.89 -3.23
CA VAL A 209 -17.16 5.65 -3.38
C VAL A 209 -17.20 4.82 -2.09
N GLY A 210 -16.91 5.42 -0.93
CA GLY A 210 -16.94 4.72 0.35
C GLY A 210 -18.31 4.13 0.67
N LEU A 211 -19.38 4.90 0.43
CA LEU A 211 -20.76 4.47 0.59
C LEU A 211 -21.09 3.32 -0.35
N PHE A 212 -20.79 3.43 -1.64
CA PHE A 212 -21.04 2.38 -2.64
C PHE A 212 -20.48 1.02 -2.19
N PHE A 213 -19.24 1.00 -1.71
CA PHE A 213 -18.60 -0.22 -1.21
C PHE A 213 -19.19 -0.69 0.14
N SER A 214 -19.83 0.19 0.90
CA SER A 214 -20.41 -0.13 2.21
C SER A 214 -21.89 -0.52 2.14
N ILE A 215 -22.61 -0.26 1.04
CA ILE A 215 -24.07 -0.46 0.90
C ILE A 215 -24.58 -1.79 1.49
N PRO A 216 -23.98 -2.96 1.19
CA PRO A 216 -24.48 -4.25 1.68
C PRO A 216 -24.45 -4.40 3.21
N PHE A 217 -23.68 -3.56 3.90
CA PHE A 217 -23.52 -3.56 5.35
C PHE A 217 -24.34 -2.46 6.03
N LEU A 218 -25.19 -1.74 5.29
CA LEU A 218 -26.05 -0.67 5.81
C LEU A 218 -27.52 -1.11 6.00
N LYS A 219 -27.80 -2.42 5.92
CA LYS A 219 -29.17 -2.96 6.03
C LYS A 219 -29.81 -2.72 7.39
N SER A 220 -29.01 -2.67 8.46
CA SER A 220 -29.45 -2.45 9.83
C SER A 220 -28.32 -1.78 10.63
N VAL A 221 -28.66 -1.20 11.79
CA VAL A 221 -27.65 -0.67 12.73
C VAL A 221 -26.68 -1.78 13.15
N GLN A 222 -27.18 -3.00 13.38
CA GLN A 222 -26.36 -4.14 13.77
C GLN A 222 -25.38 -4.56 12.66
N ASP A 223 -25.81 -4.58 11.40
CA ASP A 223 -24.89 -4.89 10.29
C ASP A 223 -23.81 -3.83 10.14
N PHE A 224 -24.18 -2.56 10.30
CA PHE A 224 -23.24 -1.46 10.21
C PHE A 224 -22.22 -1.49 11.36
N THR A 225 -22.65 -1.72 12.60
CA THR A 225 -21.75 -1.83 13.75
C THR A 225 -20.82 -3.03 13.62
N THR A 226 -21.34 -4.19 13.19
CA THR A 226 -20.52 -5.39 12.92
C THR A 226 -19.47 -5.10 11.84
N TYR A 227 -19.84 -4.41 10.76
CA TYR A 227 -18.92 -4.00 9.71
C TYR A 227 -17.80 -3.07 10.23
N LEU A 228 -18.17 -2.01 10.96
CA LEU A 228 -17.17 -1.09 11.52
C LEU A 228 -16.25 -1.79 12.52
N GLN A 229 -16.79 -2.65 13.37
CA GLN A 229 -16.01 -3.44 14.32
C GLN A 229 -15.01 -4.33 13.59
N GLY A 230 -15.45 -5.15 12.64
CA GLY A 230 -14.58 -6.08 11.93
C GLY A 230 -13.61 -5.46 10.93
N THR A 231 -13.82 -4.22 10.48
CA THR A 231 -12.91 -3.55 9.53
C THR A 231 -11.96 -2.54 10.14
N ILE A 232 -12.39 -1.84 11.18
CA ILE A 232 -11.63 -0.73 11.77
C ILE A 232 -11.17 -1.08 13.17
N PHE A 233 -12.07 -1.57 14.03
CA PHE A 233 -11.81 -1.66 15.46
C PHE A 233 -11.09 -2.93 15.90
N VAL A 234 -11.23 -4.06 15.19
CA VAL A 234 -10.46 -5.30 15.48
C VAL A 234 -8.94 -5.13 15.41
N HIS A 235 -8.46 -4.08 14.74
CA HIS A 235 -7.04 -3.75 14.70
C HIS A 235 -6.53 -3.00 15.92
N GLY A 236 -7.43 -2.42 16.73
CA GLY A 236 -7.09 -1.68 17.94
C GLY A 236 -6.51 -2.57 19.04
N ASP A 237 -6.86 -3.85 19.04
CA ASP A 237 -6.44 -4.84 20.03
C ASP A 237 -5.18 -5.62 19.62
N ARG A 238 -4.58 -5.27 18.48
CA ARG A 238 -3.35 -5.91 18.02
C ARG A 238 -2.16 -5.50 18.89
N PHE A 239 -1.38 -6.49 19.28
CA PHE A 239 -0.03 -6.30 19.82
C PHE A 239 0.95 -5.87 18.72
N ILE A 240 2.17 -5.52 19.12
CA ILE A 240 3.26 -5.16 18.18
C ILE A 240 3.44 -6.31 17.19
N GLN A 241 3.32 -6.02 15.90
CA GLN A 241 3.43 -7.02 14.83
C GLN A 241 4.48 -6.59 13.80
N GLY A 242 5.31 -7.56 13.40
CA GLY A 242 6.43 -7.32 12.50
C GLY A 242 7.56 -6.56 13.20
N ARG A 243 8.21 -5.61 12.49
CA ARG A 243 9.43 -4.96 13.00
C ARG A 243 9.47 -3.44 12.85
N PRO A 244 8.54 -2.67 13.42
CA PRO A 244 8.56 -1.20 13.32
C PRO A 244 9.96 -0.57 13.48
N PHE A 245 10.28 0.48 12.72
CA PHE A 245 11.64 1.02 12.71
C PHE A 245 12.12 1.49 14.09
N LEU A 246 11.28 2.20 14.86
CA LEU A 246 11.65 2.60 16.22
C LEU A 246 11.86 1.41 17.16
N PHE A 247 11.08 0.34 17.01
CA PHE A 247 11.20 -0.87 17.82
C PHE A 247 12.46 -1.64 17.46
N TYR A 248 12.77 -1.70 16.17
CA TYR A 248 14.00 -2.31 15.66
C TYR A 248 15.25 -1.58 16.20
N ILE A 249 15.25 -0.24 16.19
CA ILE A 249 16.34 0.59 16.76
C ILE A 249 16.43 0.38 18.27
N SER A 250 15.29 0.46 18.96
CA SER A 250 15.18 0.26 20.41
C SER A 250 15.75 -1.10 20.84
N TYR A 251 15.42 -2.17 20.12
CA TYR A 251 15.96 -3.51 20.32
C TYR A 251 17.46 -3.60 20.04
N TYR A 252 17.94 -3.01 18.94
CA TYR A 252 19.35 -3.15 18.56
C TYR A 252 20.32 -2.39 19.48
N TYR A 253 19.86 -1.31 20.10
CA TYR A 253 20.66 -0.46 20.97
C TYR A 253 20.34 -0.61 22.46
N ASP A 254 19.49 -1.56 22.84
CA ASP A 254 19.04 -1.78 24.21
C ASP A 254 18.46 -0.50 24.88
N ILE A 255 17.69 0.29 24.13
CA ILE A 255 17.03 1.52 24.62
C ILE A 255 15.53 1.26 24.77
N GLU A 256 14.96 1.33 25.97
CA GLU A 256 13.53 1.08 26.23
C GLU A 256 12.58 2.23 25.81
N LEU A 257 12.58 2.61 24.53
CA LEU A 257 11.74 3.71 24.03
C LEU A 257 10.23 3.49 24.27
N PHE A 258 9.79 2.24 24.40
CA PHE A 258 8.38 1.84 24.29
C PHE A 258 7.76 1.28 25.58
N GLN A 259 8.53 0.96 26.62
CA GLN A 259 7.94 0.66 27.94
C GLN A 259 7.31 1.92 28.56
N ILE A 260 7.81 3.10 28.16
CA ILE A 260 7.39 4.40 28.68
C ILE A 260 6.14 4.93 27.96
N ILE A 261 5.94 4.58 26.67
CA ILE A 261 4.91 5.19 25.81
C ILE A 261 3.90 4.13 25.33
N PRO A 262 2.58 4.33 25.59
CA PRO A 262 1.56 3.36 25.18
C PRO A 262 1.50 3.13 23.66
N LEU A 263 1.25 1.90 23.22
CA LEU A 263 1.12 1.52 21.81
C LEU A 263 0.13 2.40 21.02
N LYS A 264 -0.95 2.80 21.69
CA LYS A 264 -1.97 3.70 21.15
C LYS A 264 -1.39 5.04 20.69
N PHE A 265 -0.40 5.57 21.40
CA PHE A 265 0.29 6.81 21.01
C PHE A 265 1.00 6.63 19.67
N TYR A 266 1.76 5.55 19.49
CA TYR A 266 2.44 5.24 18.23
C TYR A 266 1.47 5.10 17.06
N SER A 267 0.35 4.39 17.24
CA SER A 267 -0.73 4.30 16.24
C SER A 267 -1.30 5.66 15.87
N LEU A 268 -1.58 6.52 16.86
CA LEU A 268 -2.09 7.88 16.63
C LEU A 268 -1.04 8.76 15.92
N MET A 269 0.23 8.66 16.31
CA MET A 269 1.31 9.40 15.67
C MET A 269 1.52 8.97 14.22
N ALA A 270 1.47 7.67 13.93
CA ALA A 270 1.60 7.15 12.57
C ALA A 270 0.48 7.65 11.65
N THR A 271 -0.74 7.80 12.17
CA THR A 271 -1.95 8.07 11.37
C THR A 271 -2.39 9.53 11.36
N LEU A 272 -2.36 10.21 12.52
CA LEU A 272 -2.89 11.56 12.70
C LEU A 272 -1.83 12.65 12.65
N PHE A 273 -0.56 12.36 12.99
CA PHE A 273 0.48 13.38 12.91
C PHE A 273 0.70 14.01 11.52
N PRO A 274 0.41 13.33 10.39
CA PRO A 274 0.39 13.98 9.08
C PRO A 274 -0.54 15.19 9.00
N PHE A 275 -1.61 15.28 9.82
CA PHE A 275 -2.48 16.45 9.91
C PHE A 275 -1.82 17.67 10.55
N VAL A 276 -0.72 17.48 11.27
CA VAL A 276 0.10 18.59 11.79
C VAL A 276 1.28 18.84 10.86
N LEU A 277 1.99 17.77 10.51
CA LEU A 277 3.23 17.82 9.75
C LEU A 277 3.04 18.39 8.33
N ILE A 278 1.97 17.99 7.63
CA ILE A 278 1.75 18.46 6.25
C ILE A 278 1.37 19.95 6.21
N PRO A 279 0.40 20.45 7.00
CA PRO A 279 0.15 21.90 7.09
C PRO A 279 1.39 22.69 7.49
N LEU A 280 2.16 22.21 8.47
CA LEU A 280 3.40 22.87 8.89
C LEU A 280 4.38 23.01 7.73
N LEU A 281 4.67 21.92 7.03
CA LEU A 281 5.57 21.94 5.86
C LEU A 281 5.03 22.81 4.74
N TYR A 282 3.73 22.80 4.50
CA TYR A 282 3.10 23.53 3.40
C TYR A 282 3.01 25.04 3.67
N PHE A 283 2.56 25.44 4.86
CA PHE A 283 2.28 26.84 5.19
C PHE A 283 3.48 27.57 5.79
N VAL A 284 4.28 26.91 6.64
CA VAL A 284 5.46 27.51 7.29
C VAL A 284 6.70 27.33 6.43
N PHE A 285 7.06 26.08 6.13
CA PHE A 285 8.27 25.77 5.36
C PHE A 285 8.11 25.88 3.83
N LYS A 286 6.91 26.25 3.37
CA LYS A 286 6.58 26.48 1.95
C LYS A 286 6.88 25.31 1.01
N VAL A 287 6.88 24.07 1.50
CA VAL A 287 7.01 22.87 0.66
C VAL A 287 5.71 22.66 -0.10
N LYS A 288 5.71 22.91 -1.43
CA LYS A 288 4.48 22.88 -2.25
C LYS A 288 4.30 21.61 -3.09
N ASP A 289 5.36 20.82 -3.30
CA ASP A 289 5.29 19.64 -4.17
C ASP A 289 4.56 18.48 -3.47
N LYS A 290 3.48 18.00 -4.08
CA LYS A 290 2.63 16.94 -3.52
C LYS A 290 3.35 15.61 -3.34
N TYR A 291 4.35 15.28 -4.17
CA TYR A 291 5.08 14.02 -4.04
C TYR A 291 6.04 14.05 -2.86
N ILE A 292 6.66 15.20 -2.60
CA ILE A 292 7.49 15.43 -1.40
C ILE A 292 6.62 15.34 -0.14
N LEU A 293 5.49 16.05 -0.09
CA LEU A 293 4.59 16.01 1.06
C LEU A 293 4.02 14.61 1.31
N SER A 294 3.64 13.88 0.25
CA SER A 294 3.17 12.49 0.37
C SER A 294 4.28 11.59 0.93
N THR A 295 5.51 11.76 0.44
CA THR A 295 6.68 11.02 0.96
C THR A 295 6.84 11.23 2.45
N VAL A 296 6.77 12.48 2.92
CA VAL A 296 6.92 12.80 4.35
C VAL A 296 5.81 12.16 5.18
N ALA A 297 4.56 12.14 4.71
CA ALA A 297 3.47 11.46 5.41
C ALA A 297 3.75 9.97 5.61
N PHE A 298 4.30 9.28 4.59
CA PHE A 298 4.69 7.88 4.71
C PHE A 298 5.92 7.65 5.58
N LEU A 299 6.92 8.53 5.51
CA LEU A 299 8.08 8.44 6.41
C LEU A 299 7.65 8.59 7.87
N ASN A 300 6.70 9.50 8.16
CA ASN A 300 6.08 9.59 9.48
C ASN A 300 5.38 8.27 9.86
N PHE A 301 4.57 7.71 8.96
CA PHE A 301 3.91 6.44 9.21
C PHE A 301 4.91 5.32 9.51
N TYR A 302 5.98 5.16 8.73
CA TYR A 302 6.97 4.10 8.98
C TYR A 302 7.78 4.30 10.25
N LEU A 303 8.02 5.56 10.64
CA LEU A 303 8.71 5.87 11.88
C LEU A 303 7.87 5.43 13.08
N PHE A 304 6.57 5.76 13.08
CA PHE A 304 5.73 5.57 14.27
C PHE A 304 4.83 4.34 14.25
N THR A 305 4.61 3.67 13.11
CA THR A 305 3.65 2.56 13.06
C THR A 305 4.06 1.43 13.99
N PRO A 306 3.20 1.00 14.94
CA PRO A 306 3.52 -0.13 15.81
C PRO A 306 3.37 -1.49 15.13
N VAL A 307 2.86 -1.50 13.90
CA VAL A 307 2.75 -2.68 13.06
C VAL A 307 3.44 -2.40 11.74
N PHE A 308 4.48 -3.16 11.41
CA PHE A 308 5.21 -2.98 10.16
C PHE A 308 5.43 -4.35 9.52
N ASN A 309 4.75 -4.61 8.40
CA ASN A 309 4.94 -5.81 7.60
C ASN A 309 5.88 -5.54 6.42
N ARG A 310 6.54 -6.59 5.91
CA ARG A 310 7.52 -6.44 4.81
C ARG A 310 6.92 -5.76 3.58
N THR A 311 5.62 -5.98 3.31
CA THR A 311 4.91 -5.38 2.17
C THR A 311 4.84 -3.86 2.25
N TYR A 312 4.94 -3.28 3.45
CA TYR A 312 4.70 -1.85 3.68
C TYR A 312 5.71 -1.00 2.93
N ILE A 313 6.90 -1.54 2.67
CA ILE A 313 7.98 -0.93 1.88
C ILE A 313 7.50 -0.48 0.50
N LEU A 314 6.54 -1.20 -0.09
CA LEU A 314 5.99 -0.89 -1.41
C LEU A 314 5.10 0.35 -1.41
N TRP A 315 4.47 0.67 -0.27
CA TRP A 315 3.30 1.56 -0.24
C TRP A 315 3.59 2.95 -0.79
N PHE A 316 4.73 3.51 -0.39
CA PHE A 316 5.15 4.84 -0.78
C PHE A 316 6.13 4.88 -1.96
N LEU A 317 6.59 3.73 -2.46
CA LEU A 317 7.74 3.71 -3.37
C LEU A 317 7.55 4.56 -4.64
N PRO A 318 6.41 4.53 -5.37
CA PRO A 318 6.26 5.36 -6.57
C PRO A 318 6.24 6.87 -6.26
N ILE A 319 5.61 7.28 -5.16
CA ILE A 319 5.59 8.69 -4.73
C ILE A 319 6.96 9.12 -4.18
N PHE A 320 7.69 8.22 -3.52
CA PHE A 320 9.04 8.46 -3.02
C PHE A 320 10.03 8.68 -4.16
N ILE A 321 9.99 7.84 -5.20
CA ILE A 321 10.78 8.03 -6.43
C ILE A 321 10.59 9.42 -7.02
N ILE A 322 9.33 9.85 -7.19
CA ILE A 322 9.07 11.19 -7.72
C ILE A 322 9.45 12.28 -6.72
N GLY A 323 9.18 12.09 -5.43
CA GLY A 323 9.50 13.03 -4.37
C GLY A 323 11.00 13.32 -4.28
N VAL A 324 11.84 12.28 -4.28
CA VAL A 324 13.31 12.40 -4.27
C VAL A 324 13.81 13.12 -5.52
N TYR A 325 13.25 12.78 -6.70
CA TYR A 325 13.61 13.48 -7.94
C TYR A 325 13.25 14.97 -7.89
N LYS A 326 12.11 15.32 -7.28
CA LYS A 326 11.66 16.70 -7.10
C LYS A 326 12.50 17.45 -6.06
N LEU A 327 12.94 16.76 -5.01
CA LEU A 327 13.75 17.32 -3.94
C LEU A 327 15.18 17.64 -4.42
N PHE A 328 15.80 16.73 -5.18
CA PHE A 328 17.19 16.90 -5.60
C PHE A 328 17.33 17.34 -7.05
N LYS A 329 17.86 18.55 -7.26
CA LYS A 329 18.18 19.07 -8.60
C LYS A 329 19.27 18.25 -9.31
N LYS A 330 20.23 17.69 -8.56
CA LYS A 330 21.36 16.91 -9.11
C LYS A 330 21.05 15.42 -9.05
N GLN A 331 21.14 14.74 -10.19
CA GLN A 331 20.80 13.31 -10.33
C GLN A 331 21.62 12.40 -9.40
N LYS A 332 22.88 12.76 -9.11
CA LYS A 332 23.72 11.96 -8.19
C LYS A 332 23.12 11.79 -6.80
N TYR A 333 22.42 12.80 -6.28
CA TYR A 333 21.76 12.69 -4.98
C TYR A 333 20.51 11.83 -5.05
N PHE A 334 19.77 11.87 -6.17
CA PHE A 334 18.67 10.93 -6.42
C PHE A 334 19.18 9.48 -6.36
N TYR A 335 20.23 9.15 -7.12
CA TYR A 335 20.79 7.79 -7.09
C TYR A 335 21.36 7.42 -5.72
N LEU A 336 22.08 8.33 -5.05
CA LEU A 336 22.63 8.09 -3.72
C LEU A 336 21.52 7.79 -2.70
N THR A 337 20.42 8.54 -2.70
CA THR A 337 19.27 8.27 -1.83
C THR A 337 18.71 6.87 -2.06
N PHE A 338 18.60 6.43 -3.32
CA PHE A 338 18.11 5.08 -3.61
C PHE A 338 19.11 3.99 -3.28
N VAL A 339 20.41 4.21 -3.45
CA VAL A 339 21.44 3.27 -2.97
C VAL A 339 21.34 3.13 -1.44
N LEU A 340 21.28 4.24 -0.70
CA LEU A 340 21.14 4.21 0.76
C LEU A 340 19.85 3.54 1.20
N PHE A 341 18.72 3.89 0.56
CA PHE A 341 17.43 3.24 0.82
C PHE A 341 17.51 1.74 0.55
N TYR A 342 18.06 1.32 -0.59
CA TYR A 342 18.16 -0.08 -0.96
C TYR A 342 19.03 -0.87 0.00
N SER A 343 20.20 -0.33 0.34
CA SER A 343 21.14 -0.95 1.29
C SER A 343 20.51 -1.07 2.66
N PHE A 344 19.92 0.01 3.19
CA PHE A 344 19.24 0.00 4.48
C PHE A 344 18.09 -0.99 4.50
N MET A 345 17.19 -0.95 3.50
CA MET A 345 16.01 -1.83 3.49
C MET A 345 16.38 -3.29 3.24
N SER A 346 17.43 -3.56 2.46
CA SER A 346 17.94 -4.92 2.28
C SER A 346 18.55 -5.45 3.57
N TRP A 347 19.44 -4.68 4.20
CA TRP A 347 19.98 -5.02 5.51
C TRP A 347 18.86 -5.27 6.51
N TYR A 348 17.94 -4.31 6.65
CA TYR A 348 16.80 -4.40 7.56
C TYR A 348 15.95 -5.65 7.30
N LEU A 349 15.62 -5.97 6.04
CA LEU A 349 14.82 -7.16 5.70
C LEU A 349 15.57 -8.48 5.92
N ILE A 350 16.89 -8.53 5.70
CA ILE A 350 17.71 -9.71 5.99
C ILE A 350 17.63 -10.05 7.48
N GLN A 351 17.61 -9.03 8.33
CA GLN A 351 17.50 -9.23 9.78
C GLN A 351 16.15 -9.85 10.19
N TRP A 352 15.12 -9.85 9.34
CA TRP A 352 13.78 -10.42 9.63
C TRP A 352 13.73 -11.96 9.68
N HIS A 353 14.86 -12.65 9.75
CA HIS A 353 14.90 -14.10 9.86
C HIS A 353 14.25 -14.60 11.18
N ASP A 354 14.48 -13.90 12.30
CA ASP A 354 14.03 -14.33 13.63
C ASP A 354 12.99 -13.36 14.21
N GLY A 355 11.68 -13.63 14.19
CA GLY A 355 10.66 -12.67 14.68
C GLY A 355 11.02 -12.03 16.04
N PHE A 356 10.77 -10.72 16.22
CA PHE A 356 10.92 -10.06 17.53
C PHE A 356 9.82 -10.55 18.48
N HIS A 357 9.88 -11.81 18.88
CA HIS A 357 9.08 -12.35 19.97
C HIS A 357 9.84 -12.29 21.30
N ILE A 358 11.07 -11.77 21.28
CA ILE A 358 12.05 -11.96 22.35
C ILE A 358 12.56 -10.57 22.79
N TRP A 359 11.72 -9.87 23.54
CA TRP A 359 12.21 -9.14 24.71
C TRP A 359 11.06 -9.07 25.73
N ARG A 360 10.85 -10.19 26.41
CA ARG A 360 10.40 -10.16 27.78
C ARG A 360 11.67 -10.39 28.62
N PRO A 361 12.21 -9.39 29.34
CA PRO A 361 12.98 -9.72 30.54
C PRO A 361 12.11 -10.55 31.50
#